data_AF-A0A943RHP6-F1
#
_entry.id   AF-A0A943RHP6-F1
#
_cell.length_a   1.000
_cell.length_b   1.000
_cell.length_c   1.000
_cell.angle_alpha   90.00
_cell.angle_beta   90.00
_cell.angle_gamma   90.00
#
_symmetry.space_group_name_H-M   'P 1'
#
loop_
_entity.id
_entity.type
_entity.pdbx_description
1 polymer ?
#
loop_
_entity_poly.entity_id
_entity_poly.type
_entity_poly.pdbx_seq_one_letter_code
_entity_poly.pdbx_strand_id
1 'polypeptide(L)'
;MKVKEIISLVLICTMTLVLGTTTFALERSEPTGIASSDPFSSDRCVILSPQTRAADLMYSPSLSISSPSVGKISVNANVSTKKTVDKLGFTVLKIERWNGSSWEPDAFWNDKYSYSTSSFAWSGSATGCVSGAYYRATCTFYAKLGSKVQTIDAATSYIKCR
;
A
#
# COMPACT_ATOMS: atom_id res chain seq x y z
N MET A 1 21.77 -52.09 46.82
CA MET A 1 21.00 -50.92 46.34
C MET A 1 19.90 -51.41 45.42
N LYS A 2 18.65 -51.12 45.76
CA LYS A 2 17.47 -51.63 45.05
C LYS A 2 17.21 -50.73 43.83
N VAL A 3 17.07 -51.32 42.65
CA VAL A 3 16.81 -50.72 41.31
C VAL A 3 15.69 -49.65 41.27
N LYS A 4 14.90 -49.57 42.32
CA LYS A 4 13.76 -48.67 42.51
C LYS A 4 14.14 -47.19 42.62
N GLU A 5 15.37 -46.87 43.07
CA GLU A 5 15.79 -45.47 43.27
C GLU A 5 16.43 -44.83 42.02
N ILE A 6 16.85 -45.62 41.04
CA ILE A 6 17.44 -45.11 39.78
C ILE A 6 16.34 -44.60 38.85
N ILE A 7 15.13 -45.19 38.91
CA ILE A 7 14.00 -44.81 38.04
C ILE A 7 13.43 -43.43 38.44
N SER A 8 13.51 -43.06 39.72
CA SER A 8 13.01 -41.77 40.19
C SER A 8 13.90 -40.58 39.81
N LEU A 9 15.17 -40.81 39.44
CA LEU A 9 16.09 -39.75 39.05
C LEU A 9 16.01 -39.42 37.55
N VAL A 10 15.62 -40.40 36.72
CA VAL A 10 15.50 -40.21 35.25
C VAL A 10 14.21 -39.45 34.88
N LEU A 11 13.17 -39.51 35.72
CA LEU A 11 11.89 -38.84 35.45
C LEU A 11 11.90 -37.32 35.74
N ILE A 12 12.88 -36.82 36.49
CA ILE A 12 12.98 -35.39 36.87
C ILE A 12 13.80 -34.59 35.85
N CYS A 13 14.66 -35.24 35.06
CA CYS A 13 15.49 -34.57 34.05
C CYS A 13 14.75 -34.27 32.73
N THR A 14 13.50 -34.69 32.54
CA THR A 14 12.74 -34.46 31.29
C THR A 14 11.77 -33.28 31.34
N MET A 15 11.68 -32.56 32.47
CA MET A 15 10.65 -31.53 32.72
C MET A 15 11.19 -30.09 32.83
N THR A 16 12.38 -29.80 32.32
CA THR A 16 12.93 -28.42 32.34
C THR A 16 13.68 -28.02 31.08
N LEU A 17 13.30 -28.58 29.92
CA LEU A 17 13.66 -28.01 28.63
C LEU A 17 12.41 -27.58 27.86
N VAL A 18 11.56 -26.78 28.51
CA VAL A 18 10.77 -25.81 27.74
C VAL A 18 11.78 -24.76 27.29
N LEU A 19 12.42 -25.03 26.16
CA LEU A 19 13.01 -24.00 25.33
C LEU A 19 11.94 -22.93 25.19
N GLY A 20 12.07 -21.86 25.97
CA GLY A 20 11.38 -20.62 25.70
C GLY A 20 11.80 -20.26 24.29
N THR A 21 10.96 -20.55 23.31
CA THR A 21 10.99 -19.85 22.05
C THR A 21 10.68 -18.41 22.44
N THR A 22 11.71 -17.65 22.77
CA THR A 22 11.68 -16.21 22.63
C THR A 22 11.47 -16.01 21.15
N THR A 23 10.21 -16.02 20.73
CA THR A 23 9.79 -15.50 19.45
C THR A 23 10.26 -14.06 19.50
N PHE A 24 11.42 -13.81 18.89
CA PHE A 24 11.85 -12.45 18.62
C PHE A 24 10.70 -11.87 17.82
N ALA A 25 9.94 -10.97 18.44
CA ALA A 25 9.13 -10.03 17.68
C ALA A 25 10.15 -9.34 16.79
N LEU A 26 10.20 -9.76 15.52
CA LEU A 26 11.02 -9.12 14.51
C LEU A 26 10.62 -7.65 14.58
N GLU A 27 11.49 -6.80 15.12
CA GLU A 27 11.25 -5.37 15.17
C GLU A 27 11.07 -4.94 13.73
N ARG A 28 9.81 -4.76 13.35
CA ARG A 28 9.45 -4.44 12.00
C ARG A 28 9.95 -3.03 11.77
N SER A 29 10.96 -2.89 10.92
CA SER A 29 11.55 -1.58 10.66
C SER A 29 10.47 -0.58 10.24
N GLU A 30 10.66 0.69 10.60
CA GLU A 30 9.70 1.73 10.22
C GLU A 30 9.53 1.76 8.70
N PRO A 31 8.30 1.99 8.19
CA PRO A 31 8.08 2.05 6.75
C PRO A 31 8.92 3.15 6.10
N THR A 32 9.51 2.84 4.96
CA THR A 32 10.15 3.87 4.14
C THR A 32 9.10 4.76 3.48
N GLY A 33 9.32 6.07 3.47
CA GLY A 33 8.43 7.05 2.86
C GLY A 33 7.97 8.13 3.84
N ILE A 34 6.83 8.76 3.55
CA ILE A 34 6.29 9.86 4.35
C ILE A 34 5.08 9.34 5.11
N ALA A 35 5.13 9.41 6.44
CA ALA A 35 3.96 9.15 7.29
C ALA A 35 2.88 10.21 7.06
N SER A 36 1.62 9.81 7.05
CA SER A 36 0.52 10.77 7.15
C SER A 36 0.41 11.36 8.55
N SER A 37 -0.01 12.61 8.65
CA SER A 37 -0.37 13.24 9.94
C SER A 37 -1.63 12.62 10.56
N ASP A 38 -2.62 12.24 9.75
CA ASP A 38 -3.75 11.40 10.18
C ASP A 38 -3.37 9.92 9.99
N PRO A 39 -3.34 9.10 11.05
CA PRO A 39 -2.94 7.70 10.95
C PRO A 39 -3.88 6.84 10.09
N PHE A 40 -5.08 7.30 9.74
CA PHE A 40 -6.08 6.54 8.99
C PHE A 40 -6.50 7.20 7.68
N SER A 41 -5.89 8.32 7.29
CA SER A 41 -6.17 8.99 6.03
C SER A 41 -4.91 9.67 5.51
N SER A 42 -4.60 9.50 4.23
CA SER A 42 -3.43 10.15 3.63
C SER A 42 -3.69 11.65 3.46
N ASP A 43 -2.76 12.47 3.91
CA ASP A 43 -2.73 13.92 3.76
C ASP A 43 -1.91 14.41 2.56
N ARG A 44 -1.10 13.53 1.96
CA ARG A 44 -0.15 13.89 0.89
C ARG A 44 -0.23 12.93 -0.29
N CYS A 45 -0.16 13.51 -1.48
CA CYS A 45 0.09 12.84 -2.75
C CYS A 45 1.42 13.38 -3.31
N VAL A 46 2.39 12.51 -3.47
CA VAL A 46 3.74 12.81 -3.96
C VAL A 46 3.83 12.36 -5.41
N ILE A 47 4.22 13.27 -6.30
CA ILE A 47 4.54 12.93 -7.68
C ILE A 47 5.96 12.35 -7.72
N LEU A 48 6.11 11.11 -8.18
CA LEU A 48 7.35 10.33 -8.10
C LEU A 48 8.27 10.54 -9.31
N SER A 49 7.68 10.76 -10.49
CA SER A 49 8.44 11.01 -11.72
C SER A 49 8.48 12.51 -12.05
N PRO A 50 9.65 13.05 -12.45
CA PRO A 50 9.69 14.39 -13.01
C PRO A 50 8.78 14.38 -14.23
N GLN A 51 7.78 15.27 -14.24
CA GLN A 51 6.83 15.41 -15.34
C GLN A 51 7.60 15.40 -16.66
N THR A 52 7.54 14.33 -17.43
CA THR A 52 8.06 14.33 -18.80
C THR A 52 7.07 15.19 -19.58
N ARG A 53 7.35 16.50 -19.59
CA ARG A 53 6.54 17.61 -20.14
C ARG A 53 6.33 17.53 -21.66
N ALA A 54 6.42 16.36 -22.28
CA ALA A 54 6.24 16.24 -23.72
C ALA A 54 4.82 16.66 -24.17
N ALA A 55 3.82 16.61 -23.28
CA ALA A 55 2.44 16.93 -23.64
C ALA A 55 1.69 17.91 -22.70
N ASP A 56 2.10 18.06 -21.43
CA ASP A 56 1.48 18.95 -20.42
C ASP A 56 -0.06 18.92 -20.45
N LEU A 57 -0.62 17.70 -20.54
CA LEU A 57 -2.05 17.42 -20.64
C LEU A 57 -2.70 17.48 -19.26
N MET A 58 -2.08 16.83 -18.27
CA MET A 58 -2.59 16.70 -16.90
C MET A 58 -2.03 17.81 -16.01
N TYR A 59 -2.87 18.40 -15.15
CA TYR A 59 -2.41 19.39 -14.17
C TYR A 59 -2.81 19.08 -12.72
N SER A 60 -3.82 18.22 -12.50
CA SER A 60 -4.30 17.89 -11.15
C SER A 60 -4.47 16.37 -10.94
N PRO A 61 -3.41 15.56 -11.06
CA PRO A 61 -3.46 14.19 -10.56
C PRO A 61 -3.54 14.20 -9.03
N SER A 62 -4.49 13.48 -8.46
CA SER A 62 -4.63 13.30 -7.02
C SER A 62 -4.86 11.83 -6.69
N LEU A 63 -4.18 11.36 -5.67
CA LEU A 63 -4.29 10.02 -5.12
C LEU A 63 -4.44 10.14 -3.61
N SER A 64 -5.41 9.44 -3.04
CA SER A 64 -5.59 9.38 -1.59
C SER A 64 -6.06 8.01 -1.14
N ILE A 65 -5.69 7.64 0.08
CA ILE A 65 -6.17 6.45 0.76
C ILE A 65 -6.73 6.78 2.14
N SER A 66 -7.62 5.94 2.61
CA SER A 66 -8.10 5.97 3.99
C SER A 66 -8.42 4.58 4.50
N SER A 67 -8.41 4.39 5.81
CA SER A 67 -8.90 3.18 6.46
C SER A 67 -10.22 3.49 7.15
N PRO A 68 -11.38 3.35 6.47
CA PRO A 68 -12.67 3.75 7.04
C PRO A 68 -13.12 2.85 8.19
N SER A 69 -12.70 1.59 8.19
CA SER A 69 -13.07 0.57 9.18
C SER A 69 -11.95 -0.45 9.32
N VAL A 70 -12.05 -1.29 10.35
CA VAL A 70 -11.10 -2.38 10.57
C VAL A 70 -10.95 -3.25 9.32
N GLY A 71 -9.70 -3.53 8.95
CA GLY A 71 -9.37 -4.42 7.83
C GLY A 71 -9.81 -3.94 6.45
N LYS A 72 -10.04 -2.63 6.28
CA LYS A 72 -10.37 -2.01 5.00
C LYS A 72 -9.46 -0.83 4.70
N ILE A 73 -8.96 -0.78 3.47
CA ILE A 73 -8.29 0.39 2.88
C ILE A 73 -9.08 0.82 1.64
N SER A 74 -9.58 2.05 1.64
CA SER A 74 -10.20 2.70 0.49
C SER A 74 -9.16 3.55 -0.24
N VAL A 75 -9.28 3.64 -1.56
CA VAL A 75 -8.42 4.46 -2.41
C VAL A 75 -9.25 5.27 -3.40
N ASN A 76 -8.85 6.51 -3.63
CA ASN A 76 -9.43 7.40 -4.64
C ASN A 76 -8.32 7.92 -5.55
N ALA A 77 -8.54 7.85 -6.86
CA ALA A 77 -7.66 8.39 -7.88
C ALA A 77 -8.44 9.34 -8.78
N ASN A 78 -7.96 10.57 -8.93
CA ASN A 78 -8.59 11.58 -9.78
C ASN A 78 -7.52 12.25 -10.64
N VAL A 79 -7.89 12.59 -11.87
CA VAL A 79 -7.03 13.37 -12.74
C VAL A 79 -7.86 14.21 -13.68
N SER A 80 -7.42 15.45 -13.88
CA SER A 80 -8.02 16.39 -14.83
C SER A 80 -6.99 16.88 -15.83
N THR A 81 -7.45 17.12 -17.05
CA THR A 81 -6.67 17.66 -18.16
C THR A 81 -7.16 19.05 -18.55
N LYS A 82 -6.31 19.84 -19.21
CA LYS A 82 -6.63 21.21 -19.66
C LYS A 82 -7.72 21.27 -20.74
N LYS A 83 -7.92 20.17 -21.46
CA LYS A 83 -8.88 19.99 -22.55
C LYS A 83 -9.31 18.54 -22.63
N THR A 84 -10.38 18.26 -23.36
CA THR A 84 -10.82 16.90 -23.68
C THR A 84 -9.68 16.14 -24.36
N VAL A 85 -9.39 14.94 -23.83
CA VAL A 85 -8.40 14.01 -24.35
C VAL A 85 -9.10 12.72 -24.80
N ASP A 86 -8.45 11.95 -25.67
CA ASP A 86 -9.02 10.74 -26.26
C ASP A 86 -9.17 9.62 -25.21
N LYS A 87 -8.21 9.54 -24.28
CA LYS A 87 -8.16 8.51 -23.24
C LYS A 87 -7.53 9.09 -21.98
N LEU A 88 -8.21 8.97 -20.83
CA LEU A 88 -7.78 9.50 -19.53
C LEU A 88 -8.05 8.47 -18.42
N GLY A 89 -7.11 8.28 -17.52
CA GLY A 89 -7.28 7.41 -16.35
C GLY A 89 -5.94 6.98 -15.77
N PHE A 90 -5.76 5.68 -15.52
CA PHE A 90 -4.50 5.11 -15.06
C PHE A 90 -4.22 3.75 -15.71
N THR A 91 -2.94 3.42 -15.87
CA THR A 91 -2.48 2.10 -16.31
C THR A 91 -2.49 1.11 -15.15
N VAL A 92 -2.01 1.52 -13.98
CA VAL A 92 -1.98 0.68 -12.78
C VAL A 92 -2.17 1.53 -11.53
N LEU A 93 -2.96 1.02 -10.59
CA LEU A 93 -3.10 1.52 -9.24
C LEU A 93 -2.89 0.35 -8.28
N LYS A 94 -2.08 0.55 -7.24
CA LYS A 94 -1.80 -0.46 -6.20
C LYS A 94 -2.06 0.12 -4.82
N ILE A 95 -2.66 -0.67 -3.94
CA ILE A 95 -2.52 -0.54 -2.50
C ILE A 95 -1.37 -1.46 -2.11
N GLU A 96 -0.37 -0.91 -1.43
CA GLU A 96 0.83 -1.63 -1.01
C GLU A 96 0.90 -1.69 0.51
N ARG A 97 1.24 -2.86 1.06
CA ARG A 97 1.42 -3.11 2.49
C ARG A 97 2.91 -3.16 2.81
N TRP A 98 3.30 -2.57 3.93
CA TRP A 98 4.67 -2.71 4.43
C TRP A 98 4.86 -4.12 5.00
N ASN A 99 5.81 -4.88 4.46
CA ASN A 99 6.13 -6.21 4.94
C ASN A 99 7.15 -6.21 6.11
N GLY A 100 7.85 -5.09 6.34
CA GLY A 100 8.95 -4.96 7.29
C GLY A 100 10.30 -4.62 6.66
N SER A 101 10.40 -4.71 5.35
CA SER A 101 11.59 -4.37 4.55
C SER A 101 11.24 -3.62 3.26
N SER A 102 10.07 -3.90 2.68
CA SER A 102 9.61 -3.36 1.41
C SER A 102 8.10 -3.20 1.37
N TRP A 103 7.64 -2.37 0.44
CA TRP A 103 6.24 -2.24 0.09
C TRP A 103 5.87 -3.34 -0.90
N GLU A 104 4.86 -4.14 -0.57
CA GLU A 104 4.35 -5.22 -1.43
C GLU A 104 2.90 -4.97 -1.83
N PRO A 105 2.50 -5.26 -3.09
CA PRO A 105 1.12 -5.09 -3.52
C PRO A 105 0.17 -6.01 -2.73
N ASP A 106 -0.86 -5.41 -2.13
CA ASP A 106 -1.94 -6.10 -1.42
C ASP A 106 -3.23 -6.14 -2.26
N ALA A 107 -3.48 -5.07 -3.04
CA ALA A 107 -4.52 -5.01 -4.05
C ALA A 107 -4.07 -4.16 -5.23
N PHE A 108 -4.58 -4.44 -6.43
CA PHE A 108 -4.27 -3.65 -7.61
C PHE A 108 -5.40 -3.64 -8.64
N TRP A 109 -5.43 -2.58 -9.43
CA TRP A 109 -6.35 -2.41 -10.56
C TRP A 109 -5.58 -1.89 -11.75
N ASN A 110 -5.86 -2.46 -12.92
CA ASN A 110 -5.22 -2.07 -14.17
C ASN A 110 -6.22 -1.44 -15.12
N ASP A 111 -5.69 -0.61 -16.02
CA ASP A 111 -6.34 -0.16 -17.24
C ASP A 111 -7.74 0.43 -17.04
N LYS A 112 -7.89 1.33 -16.06
CA LYS A 112 -9.13 2.06 -15.85
C LYS A 112 -9.08 3.39 -16.60
N TYR A 113 -10.00 3.55 -17.54
CA TYR A 113 -10.01 4.67 -18.47
C TYR A 113 -11.43 5.18 -18.74
N SER A 114 -11.50 6.47 -18.95
CA SER A 114 -12.59 7.16 -19.64
C SER A 114 -12.08 7.69 -20.98
N TYR A 115 -12.98 7.84 -21.94
CA TYR A 115 -12.66 8.27 -23.31
C TYR A 115 -13.37 9.58 -23.63
N SER A 116 -12.76 10.39 -24.49
CA SER A 116 -13.32 11.69 -24.90
C SER A 116 -13.76 12.56 -23.72
N THR A 117 -12.89 12.68 -22.70
CA THR A 117 -13.18 13.39 -21.45
C THR A 117 -12.03 14.33 -21.06
N SER A 118 -12.30 15.29 -20.18
CA SER A 118 -11.29 16.12 -19.52
C SER A 118 -11.09 15.79 -18.03
N SER A 119 -11.91 14.89 -17.48
CA SER A 119 -11.83 14.47 -16.08
C SER A 119 -12.04 12.96 -15.93
N PHE A 120 -11.36 12.41 -14.92
CA PHE A 120 -11.48 11.02 -14.52
C PHE A 120 -11.46 10.94 -13.01
N ALA A 121 -12.40 10.19 -12.43
CA ALA A 121 -12.47 9.88 -11.01
C ALA A 121 -12.76 8.39 -10.87
N TRP A 122 -12.02 7.73 -9.99
CA TRP A 122 -12.20 6.32 -9.70
C TRP A 122 -11.91 6.04 -8.23
N SER A 123 -12.70 5.14 -7.65
CA SER A 123 -12.53 4.68 -6.28
C SER A 123 -12.56 3.16 -6.22
N GLY A 124 -11.87 2.62 -5.21
CA GLY A 124 -11.83 1.19 -4.93
C GLY A 124 -11.49 0.93 -3.47
N SER A 125 -11.51 -0.33 -3.07
CA SER A 125 -11.09 -0.73 -1.73
C SER A 125 -10.51 -2.13 -1.69
N ALA A 126 -9.51 -2.32 -0.85
CA ALA A 126 -9.04 -3.62 -0.38
C ALA A 126 -9.75 -3.97 0.95
N THR A 127 -10.13 -5.24 1.10
CA THR A 127 -10.76 -5.80 2.30
C THR A 127 -9.93 -6.97 2.81
N GLY A 128 -9.99 -7.27 4.11
CA GLY A 128 -9.13 -8.29 4.72
C GLY A 128 -7.71 -7.78 5.00
N CYS A 129 -7.52 -6.46 4.99
CA CYS A 129 -6.26 -5.84 5.36
C CYS A 129 -5.92 -6.13 6.83
N VAL A 130 -4.64 -6.29 7.14
CA VAL A 130 -4.16 -6.50 8.51
C VAL A 130 -4.26 -5.20 9.31
N SER A 131 -5.10 -5.19 10.35
CA SER A 131 -5.21 -4.08 11.31
C SER A 131 -3.85 -3.76 11.95
N GLY A 132 -3.56 -2.47 12.13
CA GLY A 132 -2.28 -1.98 12.66
C GLY A 132 -1.12 -2.01 11.68
N ALA A 133 -1.23 -2.68 10.53
CA ALA A 133 -0.21 -2.66 9.49
C ALA A 133 -0.25 -1.35 8.68
N TYR A 134 0.89 -1.01 8.06
CA TYR A 134 1.04 0.20 7.26
C TYR A 134 0.72 -0.05 5.79
N TYR A 135 0.03 0.92 5.17
CA TYR A 135 -0.37 0.90 3.78
C TYR A 135 -0.09 2.23 3.10
N ARG A 136 0.22 2.18 1.81
CA ARG A 136 0.24 3.34 0.90
C ARG A 136 -0.43 2.97 -0.41
N ALA A 137 -0.72 3.95 -1.26
CA ALA A 137 -1.09 3.68 -2.65
C ALA A 137 -0.07 4.26 -3.62
N THR A 138 0.06 3.61 -4.77
CA THR A 138 0.79 4.10 -5.94
C THR A 138 -0.10 4.06 -7.17
N CYS A 139 0.01 5.04 -8.06
CA CYS A 139 -0.78 5.12 -9.28
C CYS A 139 0.06 5.66 -10.44
N THR A 140 -0.04 5.05 -11.61
CA THR A 140 0.50 5.58 -12.87
C THR A 140 -0.66 6.14 -13.69
N PHE A 141 -0.90 7.45 -13.57
CA PHE A 141 -1.90 8.16 -14.36
C PHE A 141 -1.50 8.19 -15.83
N TYR A 142 -2.50 8.22 -16.72
CA TYR A 142 -2.30 8.17 -18.17
C TYR A 142 -3.29 9.08 -18.90
N ALA A 143 -2.80 9.86 -19.86
CA ALA A 143 -3.60 10.68 -20.75
C ALA A 143 -3.05 10.59 -22.18
N LYS A 144 -3.95 10.57 -23.16
CA LYS A 144 -3.62 10.57 -24.60
C LYS A 144 -4.50 11.53 -25.38
N LEU A 145 -3.88 12.38 -26.20
CA LEU A 145 -4.56 13.23 -27.18
C LEU A 145 -3.82 13.17 -28.53
N GLY A 146 -4.44 12.55 -29.52
CA GLY A 146 -3.82 12.20 -30.79
C GLY A 146 -2.59 11.33 -30.59
N SER A 147 -1.44 11.80 -31.07
CA SER A 147 -0.14 11.16 -30.87
C SER A 147 0.53 11.51 -29.54
N LYS A 148 0.02 12.50 -28.79
CA LYS A 148 0.61 12.94 -27.52
C LYS A 148 0.15 12.04 -26.39
N VAL A 149 1.10 11.54 -25.61
CA VAL A 149 0.86 10.72 -24.42
C VAL A 149 1.57 11.34 -23.22
N GLN A 150 0.94 11.31 -22.06
CA GLN A 150 1.55 11.68 -20.79
C GLN A 150 1.24 10.61 -19.75
N THR A 151 2.26 10.25 -18.98
CA THR A 151 2.15 9.43 -17.77
C THR A 151 2.71 10.17 -16.57
N ILE A 152 2.06 10.01 -15.41
CA ILE A 152 2.52 10.59 -14.14
C ILE A 152 2.42 9.51 -13.08
N ASP A 153 3.53 9.21 -12.41
CA ASP A 153 3.53 8.32 -11.26
C ASP A 153 3.33 9.12 -9.97
N ALA A 154 2.45 8.63 -9.11
CA ALA A 154 2.14 9.23 -7.83
C ALA A 154 2.12 8.17 -6.73
N ALA A 155 2.46 8.58 -5.51
CA ALA A 155 2.27 7.79 -4.30
C ALA A 155 1.65 8.62 -3.18
N THR A 156 0.93 7.97 -2.27
CA THR A 156 0.42 8.62 -1.06
C THR A 156 1.46 8.62 0.07
N SER A 157 1.27 9.49 1.07
CA SER A 157 1.77 9.18 2.41
C SER A 157 1.20 7.86 2.91
N TYR A 158 1.92 7.16 3.79
CA TYR A 158 1.44 5.91 4.36
C TYR A 158 0.56 6.14 5.58
N ILE A 159 -0.41 5.24 5.77
CA ILE A 159 -1.37 5.21 6.89
C ILE A 159 -1.32 3.85 7.57
N LYS A 160 -1.93 3.73 8.75
CA LYS A 160 -2.25 2.46 9.40
C LYS A 160 -3.66 2.01 9.00
N CYS A 161 -3.83 0.71 8.85
CA CYS A 161 -5.17 0.13 8.80
C CYS A 161 -5.76 0.13 10.22
N ARG A 162 -7.04 0.51 10.34
CA ARG A 162 -7.82 0.34 11.58
C ARG A 162 -7.90 -1.14 11.96
#